data_AF-A0A1V3S8Q0-F1
#
_entry.id   AF-A0A1V3S8Q0-F1
#
_cell.length_a   1.000
_cell.length_b   1.000
_cell.length_c   1.000
_cell.angle_alpha   90.00
_cell.angle_beta   90.00
_cell.angle_gamma   90.00
#
_symmetry.space_group_name_H-M   'P 1'
#
loop_
_entity.id
_entity.type
_entity.pdbx_description
1 polymer ?
#
loop_
_entity_poly.entity_id
_entity_poly.type
_entity_poly.pdbx_seq_one_letter_code
_entity_poly.pdbx_strand_id
1 'polypeptide(L)'
;MHLDTPSPLNQALQIVGRLSRRDFMAFAGAAVSVAAGGAASVAQAQAPALKSINAAEAAIFRRVAEVVLPVGGSPLAPWTPEVLLGTLEAALLGTMPPHVLAGLKGGLQYFNEGPVAQHGKRFTALDDATATAFLDAWGNAKEVPHRALASGLKKLVQLSYWANPASWAPLEYDGPISKRNGLKSLGNAPLPTR
;
A
#
# COMPACT_ATOMS: atom_id res chain seq x y z
N MET A 1 34.31 -23.48 -12.81
CA MET A 1 32.96 -23.26 -13.37
C MET A 1 32.09 -22.78 -12.21
N HIS A 2 32.11 -21.48 -11.91
CA HIS A 2 31.35 -20.89 -10.80
C HIS A 2 30.09 -20.26 -11.39
N LEU A 3 28.92 -20.74 -10.97
CA LEU A 3 27.63 -20.19 -11.40
C LEU A 3 27.34 -18.94 -10.55
N ASP A 4 27.40 -17.77 -11.18
CA ASP A 4 26.86 -16.52 -10.66
C ASP A 4 25.33 -16.62 -10.59
N THR A 5 24.79 -17.01 -9.44
CA THR A 5 23.38 -16.79 -9.13
C THR A 5 23.19 -15.34 -8.68
N PRO A 6 22.42 -14.51 -9.41
CA PRO A 6 22.19 -13.13 -8.99
C PRO A 6 21.41 -13.11 -7.68
N SER A 7 21.94 -12.40 -6.68
CA SER A 7 21.31 -12.30 -5.36
C SER A 7 19.87 -11.76 -5.47
N PRO A 8 18.94 -12.19 -4.59
CA PRO A 8 17.57 -11.69 -4.58
C PRO A 8 17.47 -10.15 -4.49
N LEU A 9 18.46 -9.53 -3.85
CA LEU A 9 18.61 -8.07 -3.78
C LEU A 9 18.91 -7.46 -5.15
N ASN A 10 19.80 -8.05 -5.95
CA ASN A 10 20.12 -7.55 -7.29
C ASN A 10 18.91 -7.68 -8.23
N GLN A 11 18.10 -8.73 -8.08
CA GLN A 11 16.85 -8.89 -8.82
C GLN A 11 15.80 -7.85 -8.39
N ALA A 12 15.62 -7.63 -7.10
CA ALA A 12 14.71 -6.61 -6.57
C ALA A 12 15.11 -5.19 -7.04
N LEU A 13 16.40 -4.87 -7.04
CA LEU A 13 16.93 -3.59 -7.51
C LEU A 13 16.71 -3.37 -9.01
N GLN A 14 16.84 -4.42 -9.84
CA GLN A 14 16.54 -4.33 -11.27
C GLN A 14 15.05 -4.14 -11.56
N ILE A 15 14.16 -4.70 -10.74
CA ILE A 15 12.71 -4.53 -10.87
C ILE A 15 12.30 -3.10 -10.50
N VAL A 16 12.84 -2.57 -9.39
CA VAL A 16 12.58 -1.18 -8.95
C VAL A 16 13.12 -0.17 -9.97
N GLY A 17 14.27 -0.44 -10.59
CA GLY A 17 14.84 0.40 -11.64
C GLY A 17 14.04 0.42 -12.96
N ARG A 18 13.10 -0.52 -13.15
CA ARG A 18 12.27 -0.63 -14.36
C ARG A 18 10.83 -0.13 -14.18
N LEU A 19 10.40 0.17 -12.96
CA LEU A 19 9.07 0.73 -12.70
C LEU A 19 8.99 2.17 -13.19
N SER A 20 8.38 2.40 -14.35
CA SER A 20 8.15 3.75 -14.84
C SER A 20 7.00 4.43 -14.09
N ARG A 21 7.00 5.77 -14.05
CA ARG A 21 5.87 6.54 -13.50
C ARG A 21 4.53 6.17 -14.15
N ARG A 22 4.54 5.70 -15.40
CA ARG A 22 3.36 5.27 -16.15
C ARG A 22 2.83 3.91 -15.69
N ASP A 23 3.71 2.98 -15.34
CA ASP A 23 3.29 1.66 -14.84
C ASP A 23 2.64 1.78 -13.45
N PHE A 24 3.16 2.69 -12.62
CA PHE A 24 2.56 3.02 -11.32
C PHE A 24 1.19 3.70 -11.46
N MET A 25 1.01 4.61 -12.42
CA MET A 25 -0.27 5.28 -12.66
C MET A 25 -1.30 4.35 -13.35
N ALA A 26 -0.86 3.47 -14.26
CA ALA A 26 -1.70 2.44 -14.85
C ALA A 26 -2.19 1.44 -13.78
N PHE A 27 -1.34 1.10 -12.81
CA PHE A 27 -1.70 0.31 -11.64
C PHE A 27 -2.74 1.02 -10.75
N ALA A 28 -2.56 2.33 -10.48
CA ALA A 28 -3.54 3.13 -9.74
C ALA A 28 -4.91 3.23 -10.44
N GLY A 29 -4.94 3.19 -11.78
CA GLY A 29 -6.17 3.16 -12.57
C GLY A 29 -6.91 1.82 -12.54
N ALA A 30 -6.18 0.70 -12.40
CA ALA A 30 -6.76 -0.65 -12.42
C ALA A 30 -7.44 -1.06 -11.10
N ALA A 31 -7.01 -0.49 -9.97
CA ALA A 31 -7.55 -0.76 -8.63
C ALA A 31 -9.03 -0.35 -8.44
N VAL A 32 -9.60 0.42 -9.37
CA VAL A 32 -11.00 0.91 -9.30
C VAL A 32 -12.03 -0.17 -9.66
N SER A 33 -11.61 -1.30 -10.25
CA SER A 33 -12.53 -2.25 -10.88
C SER A 33 -13.09 -3.38 -9.99
N VAL A 34 -12.60 -3.58 -8.75
CA VAL A 34 -12.94 -4.80 -7.96
C VAL A 34 -14.17 -4.67 -7.04
N ALA A 35 -14.75 -3.48 -6.86
CA ALA A 35 -15.96 -3.34 -6.03
C ALA A 35 -17.25 -3.57 -6.85
N ALA A 36 -17.44 -4.80 -7.34
CA ALA A 36 -18.70 -5.30 -7.90
C ALA A 36 -19.32 -6.30 -6.91
N GLY A 37 -20.20 -5.82 -6.03
CA GLY A 37 -20.98 -6.68 -5.15
C GLY A 37 -21.66 -5.94 -4.00
N GLY A 38 -22.94 -5.64 -4.16
CA GLY A 38 -23.92 -5.60 -3.06
C GLY A 38 -23.94 -4.39 -2.13
N ALA A 39 -24.96 -3.54 -2.29
CA ALA A 39 -25.45 -2.70 -1.20
C ALA A 39 -26.29 -3.56 -0.24
N ALA A 40 -25.85 -3.70 1.01
CA ALA A 40 -26.65 -3.78 2.24
C ALA A 40 -25.81 -4.34 3.39
N SER A 41 -25.99 -3.76 4.59
CA SER A 41 -25.43 -4.12 5.90
C SER A 41 -24.04 -3.54 6.19
N VAL A 42 -23.99 -2.59 7.13
CA VAL A 42 -22.82 -2.29 7.97
C VAL A 42 -22.58 -3.50 8.88
N ALA A 43 -22.24 -4.64 8.29
CA ALA A 43 -21.66 -5.75 9.00
C ALA A 43 -20.18 -5.44 9.17
N GLN A 44 -19.67 -5.57 10.39
CA GLN A 44 -18.23 -5.73 10.60
C GLN A 44 -17.80 -6.91 9.74
N ALA A 45 -17.29 -6.63 8.54
CA ALA A 45 -16.77 -7.65 7.66
C ALA A 45 -15.63 -8.31 8.44
N GLN A 46 -15.81 -9.58 8.83
CA GLN A 46 -14.66 -10.40 9.22
C GLN A 46 -13.62 -10.22 8.12
N ALA A 47 -12.45 -9.69 8.49
CA ALA A 47 -11.40 -9.46 7.51
C ALA A 47 -11.14 -10.79 6.80
N PRO A 48 -11.27 -10.84 5.46
CA PRO A 48 -10.99 -12.05 4.72
C PRO A 48 -9.56 -12.49 5.02
N ALA A 49 -9.33 -13.81 5.10
CA ALA A 49 -7.99 -14.34 5.28
C ALA A 49 -7.05 -13.74 4.23
N LEU A 50 -5.96 -13.11 4.68
CA LEU A 50 -4.98 -12.44 3.83
C LEU A 50 -4.29 -13.51 2.97
N LYS A 51 -4.45 -13.44 1.63
CA LYS A 51 -3.90 -14.44 0.70
C LYS A 51 -2.51 -14.04 0.22
N SER A 52 -2.28 -12.74 0.04
CA SER A 52 -1.09 -12.21 -0.60
C SER A 52 0.00 -11.89 0.41
N ILE A 53 -0.33 -11.66 1.69
CA ILE A 53 0.65 -11.33 2.73
C ILE A 53 0.63 -12.28 3.92
N ASN A 54 1.81 -12.53 4.51
CA ASN A 54 1.96 -13.32 5.74
C ASN A 54 1.94 -12.43 7.01
N ALA A 55 2.01 -13.06 8.18
CA ALA A 55 1.95 -12.36 9.47
C ALA A 55 3.10 -11.35 9.69
N ALA A 56 4.31 -11.64 9.20
CA ALA A 56 5.46 -10.74 9.33
C ALA A 56 5.31 -9.51 8.42
N GLU A 57 4.82 -9.72 7.20
CA GLU A 57 4.52 -8.65 6.23
C GLU A 57 3.37 -7.77 6.75
N ALA A 58 2.32 -8.39 7.32
CA ALA A 58 1.21 -7.69 7.97
C ALA A 58 1.67 -6.82 9.14
N ALA A 59 2.62 -7.29 9.95
CA ALA A 59 3.18 -6.51 11.06
C ALA A 59 3.91 -5.25 10.57
N ILE A 60 4.60 -5.32 9.42
CA ILE A 60 5.28 -4.16 8.81
C ILE A 60 4.24 -3.14 8.35
N PHE A 61 3.22 -3.56 7.60
CA PHE A 61 2.14 -2.66 7.15
C PHE A 61 1.39 -2.03 8.32
N ARG A 62 1.11 -2.80 9.37
CA ARG A 62 0.51 -2.27 10.61
C ARG A 62 1.39 -1.20 11.24
N ARG A 63 2.68 -1.47 11.42
CA ARG A 63 3.61 -0.49 11.99
C ARG A 63 3.70 0.78 11.16
N VAL A 64 3.76 0.65 9.83
CA VAL A 64 3.74 1.81 8.92
C VAL A 64 2.43 2.61 9.10
N ALA A 65 1.29 1.93 9.23
CA ALA A 65 0.00 2.60 9.45
C ALA A 65 -0.08 3.35 10.77
N GLU A 66 0.42 2.77 11.87
CA GLU A 66 0.48 3.43 13.18
C GLU A 66 1.16 4.79 13.11
N VAL A 67 2.24 4.93 12.33
CA VAL A 67 3.01 6.16 12.23
C VAL A 67 2.58 7.09 11.09
N VAL A 68 2.01 6.55 10.01
CA VAL A 68 1.59 7.33 8.83
C VAL A 68 0.14 7.82 8.95
N LEU A 69 -0.69 7.13 9.75
CA LEU A 69 -2.10 7.45 9.97
C LEU A 69 -2.39 7.71 11.45
N PRO A 70 -1.79 8.75 12.09
CA PRO A 70 -2.09 9.13 13.46
C PRO A 70 -3.43 9.87 13.53
N VAL A 71 -4.52 9.17 13.19
CA VAL A 71 -5.89 9.72 13.15
C VAL A 71 -6.49 9.91 14.56
N GLY A 72 -5.80 9.46 15.60
CA GLY A 72 -6.24 9.61 16.99
C GLY A 72 -6.39 11.09 17.38
N GLY A 73 -7.57 11.46 17.88
CA GLY A 73 -7.88 12.84 18.25
C GLY A 73 -8.20 13.77 17.06
N SER A 74 -8.17 13.25 15.82
CA SER A 74 -8.62 13.96 14.63
C SER A 74 -10.11 13.66 14.35
N PRO A 75 -10.78 14.46 13.49
CA PRO A 75 -12.14 14.14 13.03
C PRO A 75 -12.18 12.95 12.05
N LEU A 76 -11.02 12.42 11.61
CA LEU A 76 -10.96 11.31 10.67
C LEU A 76 -11.38 10.00 11.33
N ALA A 77 -11.91 9.07 10.52
CA ALA A 77 -12.39 7.79 11.02
C ALA A 77 -11.23 6.96 11.61
N PRO A 78 -11.40 6.34 12.79
CA PRO A 78 -10.41 5.40 13.30
C PRO A 78 -10.31 4.19 12.36
N TRP A 79 -9.14 3.57 12.32
CA TRP A 79 -8.89 2.35 11.55
C TRP A 79 -8.50 1.20 12.48
N THR A 80 -8.78 -0.02 12.04
CA THR A 80 -8.28 -1.24 12.68
C THR A 80 -7.35 -1.99 11.73
N PRO A 81 -6.36 -2.75 12.23
CA PRO A 81 -5.47 -3.52 11.38
C PRO A 81 -6.22 -4.47 10.43
N GLU A 82 -7.30 -5.08 10.90
CA GLU A 82 -8.10 -6.05 10.15
C GLU A 82 -8.73 -5.40 8.91
N VAL A 83 -9.35 -4.23 9.10
CA VAL A 83 -10.00 -3.50 8.00
C VAL A 83 -8.96 -2.95 7.03
N LEU A 84 -7.90 -2.31 7.54
CA LEU A 84 -6.85 -1.73 6.71
C LEU A 84 -6.12 -2.80 5.88
N LEU A 85 -5.76 -3.93 6.48
CA LEU A 85 -5.08 -5.00 5.77
C LEU A 85 -6.02 -5.72 4.80
N GLY A 86 -7.29 -5.90 5.16
CA GLY A 86 -8.31 -6.44 4.27
C GLY A 86 -8.51 -5.59 3.02
N THR A 87 -8.58 -4.26 3.16
CA THR A 87 -8.68 -3.34 2.02
C THR A 87 -7.39 -3.31 1.20
N LEU A 88 -6.22 -3.35 1.84
CA LEU A 88 -4.91 -3.42 1.17
C LEU A 88 -4.82 -4.68 0.29
N GLU A 89 -5.21 -5.83 0.84
CA GLU A 89 -5.28 -7.11 0.13
C GLU A 89 -6.23 -7.04 -1.07
N ALA A 90 -7.48 -6.64 -0.84
CA ALA A 90 -8.53 -6.71 -1.86
C ALA A 90 -8.38 -5.66 -2.97
N ALA A 91 -7.99 -4.44 -2.63
CA ALA A 91 -7.97 -3.32 -3.56
C ALA A 91 -6.61 -3.10 -4.25
N LEU A 92 -5.52 -3.57 -3.64
CA LEU A 92 -4.16 -3.25 -4.11
C LEU A 92 -3.34 -4.50 -4.36
N LEU A 93 -3.14 -5.37 -3.37
CA LEU A 93 -2.21 -6.51 -3.51
C LEU A 93 -2.77 -7.63 -4.38
N GLY A 94 -4.07 -7.94 -4.27
CA GLY A 94 -4.72 -9.01 -5.02
C GLY A 94 -4.77 -8.77 -6.53
N THR A 95 -4.57 -7.54 -6.98
CA THR A 95 -4.51 -7.18 -8.41
C THR A 95 -3.07 -6.98 -8.91
N MET A 96 -2.05 -7.15 -8.08
CA MET A 96 -0.65 -7.00 -8.49
C MET A 96 -0.18 -8.18 -9.34
N PRO A 97 0.59 -7.93 -10.41
CA PRO A 97 1.28 -9.00 -11.12
C PRO A 97 2.23 -9.77 -10.17
N PRO A 98 2.36 -11.11 -10.30
CA PRO A 98 3.13 -11.91 -9.34
C PRO A 98 4.58 -11.46 -9.14
N HIS A 99 5.25 -10.99 -10.18
CA HIS A 99 6.63 -10.49 -10.11
C HIS A 99 6.75 -9.17 -9.33
N VAL A 100 5.72 -8.31 -9.41
CA VAL A 100 5.66 -7.05 -8.63
C VAL A 100 5.42 -7.36 -7.16
N LEU A 101 4.50 -8.29 -6.87
CA LEU A 101 4.22 -8.73 -5.51
C LEU A 101 5.45 -9.38 -4.86
N ALA A 102 6.18 -10.22 -5.60
CA ALA A 102 7.44 -10.82 -5.12
C ALA A 102 8.51 -9.76 -4.80
N GLY A 103 8.66 -8.75 -5.66
CA GLY A 103 9.55 -7.61 -5.42
C GLY A 103 9.16 -6.82 -4.16
N LEU A 104 7.87 -6.56 -3.96
CA LEU A 104 7.35 -5.90 -2.76
C LEU A 104 7.66 -6.71 -1.49
N LYS A 105 7.46 -8.03 -1.51
CA LYS A 105 7.76 -8.91 -0.36
C LYS A 105 9.23 -8.87 0.03
N GLY A 106 10.13 -8.95 -0.95
CA GLY A 106 11.57 -8.77 -0.70
C GLY A 106 11.89 -7.38 -0.15
N GLY A 107 11.25 -6.35 -0.70
CA GLY A 107 11.36 -4.97 -0.24
C GLY A 107 10.89 -4.74 1.19
N LEU A 108 9.82 -5.41 1.63
CA LEU A 108 9.29 -5.33 3.00
C LEU A 108 10.31 -5.84 4.02
N GLN A 109 10.93 -6.99 3.76
CA GLN A 109 11.95 -7.54 4.66
C GLN A 109 13.16 -6.62 4.73
N TYR A 110 13.66 -6.14 3.59
CA TYR A 110 14.76 -5.19 3.54
C TYR A 110 14.47 -3.90 4.30
N PHE A 111 13.25 -3.36 4.14
CA PHE A 111 12.79 -2.18 4.87
C PHE A 111 12.74 -2.44 6.39
N ASN A 112 12.24 -3.59 6.82
CA ASN A 112 12.11 -3.93 8.23
C ASN A 112 13.47 -4.11 8.94
N GLU A 113 14.48 -4.63 8.23
CA GLU A 113 15.85 -4.76 8.75
C GLU A 113 16.64 -3.45 8.70
N GLY A 114 16.19 -2.47 7.90
CA GLY A 114 16.90 -1.20 7.68
C GLY A 114 17.33 -0.44 8.94
N PRO A 115 16.46 -0.26 9.96
CA PRO A 115 16.83 0.46 11.18
C PRO A 115 17.78 -0.29 12.12
N VAL A 116 18.02 -1.60 11.92
CA VAL A 116 18.83 -2.42 12.84
C VAL A 116 20.25 -1.88 12.96
N ALA A 117 20.83 -1.40 11.86
CA ALA A 117 22.19 -0.85 11.86
C ALA A 117 22.33 0.42 12.71
N GLN A 118 21.26 1.21 12.86
CA GLN A 118 21.30 2.51 13.57
C GLN A 118 20.67 2.45 14.96
N HIS A 119 19.64 1.61 15.14
CA HIS A 119 18.82 1.56 16.35
C HIS A 119 18.85 0.20 17.05
N GLY A 120 19.54 -0.81 16.50
CA GLY A 120 19.60 -2.17 17.04
C GLY A 120 18.27 -2.92 17.01
N LYS A 121 17.24 -2.35 16.38
CA LYS A 121 15.87 -2.88 16.33
C LYS A 121 15.35 -2.84 14.89
N ARG A 122 14.49 -3.81 14.57
CA ARG A 122 13.70 -3.82 13.34
C ARG A 122 12.67 -2.70 13.36
N PHE A 123 12.20 -2.28 12.17
CA PHE A 123 11.20 -1.22 12.04
C PHE A 123 9.95 -1.49 12.88
N THR A 124 9.44 -2.71 12.86
CA THR A 124 8.26 -3.14 13.64
C THR A 124 8.42 -3.01 15.16
N ALA A 125 9.65 -2.83 15.67
CA ALA A 125 9.96 -2.74 17.09
C ALA A 125 10.44 -1.33 17.54
N LEU A 126 10.45 -0.36 16.63
CA LEU A 126 10.76 1.05 16.94
C LEU A 126 9.56 1.72 17.62
N ASP A 127 9.82 2.70 18.48
CA ASP A 127 8.80 3.65 18.97
C ASP A 127 8.33 4.59 17.85
N ASP A 128 7.22 5.31 18.08
CA ASP A 128 6.55 6.11 17.04
C ASP A 128 7.42 7.24 16.50
N ALA A 129 8.15 7.93 17.38
CA ALA A 129 9.01 9.03 16.98
C ALA A 129 10.18 8.52 16.12
N THR A 130 10.84 7.45 16.55
CA THR A 130 11.96 6.85 15.80
C THR A 130 11.50 6.25 14.48
N ALA A 131 10.36 5.55 14.45
CA ALA A 131 9.79 4.98 13.23
C ALA A 131 9.40 6.07 12.21
N THR A 132 8.83 7.18 12.68
CA THR A 132 8.51 8.36 11.85
C THR A 132 9.78 8.96 11.26
N ALA A 133 10.77 9.25 12.10
CA ALA A 133 12.05 9.81 11.67
C ALA A 133 12.77 8.89 10.66
N PHE A 134 12.74 7.57 10.88
CA PHE A 134 13.30 6.59 9.95
C PHE A 134 12.60 6.63 8.58
N LEU A 135 11.27 6.63 8.57
CA LEU A 135 10.47 6.72 7.34
C LEU A 135 10.74 8.00 6.55
N ASP A 136 10.92 9.12 7.26
CA ASP A 136 11.23 10.41 6.64
C ASP A 136 12.67 10.46 6.13
N ALA A 137 13.64 9.93 6.89
CA ALA A 137 15.02 9.81 6.44
C ALA A 137 15.14 8.94 5.18
N TRP A 138 14.51 7.76 5.17
CA TRP A 138 14.49 6.88 3.99
C TRP A 138 13.75 7.51 2.80
N GLY A 139 12.66 8.23 3.05
CA GLY A 139 11.95 9.00 2.03
C GLY A 139 12.82 10.07 1.36
N ASN A 140 13.81 10.60 2.08
CA ASN A 140 14.74 11.65 1.63
C ASN A 140 16.16 11.14 1.31
N ALA A 141 16.41 9.84 1.40
CA ALA A 141 17.72 9.23 1.19
C ALA A 141 18.22 9.44 -0.25
N LYS A 142 19.55 9.38 -0.49
CA LYS A 142 20.12 9.50 -1.85
C LYS A 142 19.85 8.25 -2.69
N GLU A 143 19.73 7.12 -2.02
CA GLU A 143 19.49 5.81 -2.55
C GLU A 143 18.05 5.70 -3.06
N VAL A 144 17.89 5.46 -4.36
CA VAL A 144 16.58 5.26 -5.00
C VAL A 144 15.75 4.17 -4.30
N PRO A 145 16.31 2.99 -3.91
CA PRO A 145 15.55 1.94 -3.27
C PRO A 145 14.93 2.36 -1.92
N HIS A 146 15.65 3.14 -1.12
CA HIS A 146 15.14 3.65 0.17
C HIS A 146 13.94 4.56 -0.04
N ARG A 147 14.07 5.56 -0.93
CA ARG A 147 12.97 6.47 -1.24
C ARG A 147 11.76 5.76 -1.82
N ALA A 148 12.00 4.81 -2.73
CA ALA A 148 10.96 4.03 -3.38
C ALA A 148 10.17 3.19 -2.37
N LEU A 149 10.86 2.51 -1.45
CA LEU A 149 10.21 1.70 -0.41
C LEU A 149 9.46 2.57 0.60
N ALA A 150 10.09 3.60 1.17
CA ALA A 150 9.43 4.47 2.14
C ALA A 150 8.19 5.16 1.55
N SER A 151 8.31 5.71 0.32
CA SER A 151 7.18 6.33 -0.36
C SER A 151 6.12 5.31 -0.78
N GLY A 152 6.52 4.14 -1.25
CA GLY A 152 5.62 3.07 -1.68
C GLY A 152 4.77 2.55 -0.52
N LEU A 153 5.39 2.27 0.62
CA LEU A 153 4.69 1.79 1.82
C LEU A 153 3.73 2.85 2.37
N LYS A 154 4.16 4.12 2.47
CA LYS A 154 3.28 5.23 2.86
C LYS A 154 2.05 5.30 1.95
N LYS A 155 2.25 5.25 0.63
CA LYS A 155 1.17 5.32 -0.34
C LYS A 155 0.24 4.12 -0.28
N LEU A 156 0.75 2.90 -0.17
CA LEU A 156 -0.09 1.70 -0.07
C LEU A 156 -1.00 1.73 1.16
N VAL A 157 -0.45 2.13 2.31
CA VAL A 157 -1.20 2.27 3.55
C VAL A 157 -2.26 3.37 3.45
N GLN A 158 -1.88 4.56 2.97
CA GLN A 158 -2.82 5.67 2.80
C GLN A 158 -3.92 5.35 1.78
N LEU A 159 -3.57 4.74 0.65
CA LEU A 159 -4.55 4.30 -0.35
C LEU A 159 -5.49 3.25 0.23
N SER A 160 -4.99 2.31 1.03
CA SER A 160 -5.86 1.33 1.70
C SER A 160 -6.87 2.01 2.62
N TYR A 161 -6.42 2.97 3.44
CA TYR A 161 -7.30 3.74 4.31
C TYR A 161 -8.38 4.48 3.53
N TRP A 162 -8.01 5.20 2.47
CA TRP A 162 -8.95 5.97 1.65
C TRP A 162 -9.79 5.12 0.69
N ALA A 163 -9.38 3.89 0.38
CA ALA A 163 -10.19 2.97 -0.41
C ALA A 163 -11.35 2.37 0.40
N ASN A 164 -11.28 2.44 1.74
CA ASN A 164 -12.34 1.99 2.62
C ASN A 164 -13.45 3.05 2.72
N PRO A 165 -14.70 2.76 2.32
CA PRO A 165 -15.82 3.70 2.42
C PRO A 165 -16.10 4.23 3.83
N ALA A 166 -15.75 3.47 4.88
CA ALA A 166 -15.91 3.92 6.25
C ALA A 166 -15.03 5.15 6.60
N SER A 167 -14.00 5.44 5.80
CA SER A 167 -13.15 6.63 5.96
C SER A 167 -13.76 7.91 5.38
N TRP A 168 -14.83 7.83 4.58
CA TRP A 168 -15.30 8.94 3.76
C TRP A 168 -16.27 9.89 4.48
N ALA A 169 -17.00 9.40 5.48
CA ALA A 169 -18.04 10.19 6.16
C ALA A 169 -17.52 11.52 6.74
N PRO A 170 -16.36 11.57 7.42
CA PRO A 170 -15.80 12.84 7.90
C PRO A 170 -15.37 13.82 6.80
N LEU A 171 -15.23 13.35 5.56
CA LEU A 171 -14.90 14.17 4.40
C LEU A 171 -16.14 14.68 3.66
N GLU A 172 -17.35 14.35 4.16
CA GLU A 172 -18.61 14.60 3.47
C GLU A 172 -18.60 14.03 2.03
N TYR A 173 -17.88 12.92 1.84
CA TYR A 173 -17.75 12.27 0.55
C TYR A 173 -18.67 11.04 0.46
N ASP A 174 -19.72 11.14 -0.34
CA ASP A 174 -20.71 10.06 -0.52
C ASP A 174 -20.22 8.91 -1.45
N GLY A 175 -18.95 8.95 -1.84
CA GLY A 175 -18.37 7.98 -2.77
C GLY A 175 -18.40 8.41 -4.24
N PRO A 176 -17.92 7.53 -5.15
CA PRO A 176 -17.72 7.89 -6.56
C PRO A 176 -19.02 8.29 -7.26
N ILE A 177 -19.04 9.46 -7.89
CA ILE A 177 -20.21 9.99 -8.61
C ILE A 177 -20.71 9.03 -9.70
N SER A 178 -19.81 8.29 -10.34
CA SER A 178 -20.17 7.31 -11.35
C SER A 178 -21.04 6.20 -10.77
N LYS A 179 -20.76 5.74 -9.55
CA LYS A 179 -21.58 4.75 -8.86
C LYS A 179 -22.89 5.35 -8.39
N ARG A 180 -22.85 6.53 -7.76
CA ARG A 180 -24.03 7.24 -7.25
C ARG A 180 -25.06 7.51 -8.35
N ASN A 181 -24.59 7.91 -9.52
CA ASN A 181 -25.43 8.31 -10.64
C ASN A 181 -25.61 7.17 -11.68
N GLY A 182 -25.14 5.96 -11.40
CA GLY A 182 -25.26 4.82 -12.32
C GLY A 182 -24.56 5.02 -13.67
N LEU A 183 -23.52 5.86 -13.73
CA LEU A 183 -22.78 6.13 -14.96
C LEU A 183 -22.01 4.89 -15.39
N LYS A 184 -22.31 4.41 -16.59
CA LYS A 184 -21.59 3.29 -17.20
C LYS A 184 -20.16 3.72 -17.52
N SER A 185 -19.18 2.94 -17.06
CA SER A 185 -17.79 3.14 -17.45
C SER A 185 -17.66 2.98 -18.97
N LEU A 186 -17.12 4.00 -19.63
CA LEU A 186 -16.83 3.97 -21.07
C LEU A 186 -15.42 3.41 -21.36
N GLY A 187 -14.70 2.94 -20.34
CA GLY A 187 -13.31 2.47 -20.46
C GLY A 187 -12.38 3.61 -20.88
N ASN A 188 -11.38 3.28 -21.71
CA ASN A 188 -10.50 4.26 -22.34
C ASN A 188 -11.18 4.87 -23.58
N ALA A 189 -12.30 5.56 -23.37
CA ALA A 189 -12.92 6.31 -24.45
C ALA A 189 -11.93 7.36 -24.98
N PRO A 190 -11.71 7.45 -26.30
CA PRO A 190 -10.83 8.47 -26.86
C PRO A 190 -11.34 9.86 -26.47
N LEU A 191 -10.42 10.80 -26.27
CA LEU A 191 -10.77 12.20 -25.99
C LEU A 191 -11.70 12.71 -27.10
N PRO A 192 -12.72 13.53 -26.78
CA PRO A 192 -13.60 14.09 -27.79
C PRO A 192 -12.79 14.85 -28.83
N THR A 193 -12.92 14.48 -30.10
CA THR A 193 -12.40 15.27 -31.22
C THR A 193 -13.30 16.48 -31.40
N ARG A 194 -12.72 17.68 -31.31
CA ARG A 194 -13.41 18.93 -31.65
C ARG A 194 -13.69 19.00 -33.15
#